data_AF-A0A7C2J3J1-F1
#
_entry.id   AF-A0A7C2J3J1-F1
#
_cell.length_a   1.000
_cell.length_b   1.000
_cell.length_c   1.000
_cell.angle_alpha   90.00
_cell.angle_beta   90.00
_cell.angle_gamma   90.00
#
_symmetry.space_group_name_H-M   'P 1'
#
loop_
_entity.id
_entity.type
_entity.pdbx_description
1 polymer ?
#
loop_
_entity_poly.entity_id
_entity_poly.type
_entity_poly.pdbx_seq_one_letter_code
_entity_poly.pdbx_strand_id
1 'polypeptide(L)'
;MPILTVPKPLREKLGDEATDALVDLINQANGQVKGDVLTFVEEKFERRLSEEVAKLDVKISQEGAKLDGRISRLEVSITEVKADLIRWMFIFWVGQLGAILGILFAFFRR
;
A
#
# COMPACT_ATOMS: atom_id res chain seq x y z
N MET A 1 -11.03 8.37 37.37
CA MET A 1 -11.01 8.72 38.80
C MET A 1 -10.60 10.18 38.90
N PRO A 2 -11.50 11.09 39.27
CA PRO A 2 -11.10 12.45 39.59
C PRO A 2 -10.57 12.45 41.02
N ILE A 3 -9.27 12.66 41.21
CA ILE A 3 -8.71 12.92 42.53
C ILE A 3 -7.89 14.20 42.42
N LEU A 4 -8.54 15.31 42.72
CA LEU A 4 -7.89 16.57 43.02
C LEU A 4 -7.99 16.75 44.53
N THR A 5 -6.98 16.27 45.24
CA THR A 5 -6.86 16.55 46.67
C THR A 5 -6.58 18.04 46.81
N VAL A 6 -7.55 18.80 47.34
CA VAL A 6 -7.35 20.25 47.53
C VAL A 6 -6.29 20.45 48.62
N PRO A 7 -5.20 21.19 48.34
CA PRO A 7 -4.16 21.46 49.32
C PRO A 7 -4.72 22.16 50.57
N LYS A 8 -4.23 21.78 51.75
CA LYS A 8 -4.66 22.36 53.06
C LYS A 8 -4.73 23.90 53.08
N PRO A 9 -3.73 24.65 52.55
CA PRO A 9 -3.78 26.12 52.56
C PRO A 9 -4.94 26.71 51.77
N LEU A 10 -5.38 26.03 50.70
CA LEU A 10 -6.52 26.46 49.90
C LEU A 10 -7.83 26.16 50.63
N ARG A 11 -7.93 24.97 51.23
CA ARG A 11 -9.11 24.56 52.01
C ARG A 11 -9.35 25.44 53.23
N GLU A 12 -8.30 25.80 53.97
CA GLU A 12 -8.40 26.70 55.13
C GLU A 12 -8.86 28.12 54.77
N LYS A 13 -8.48 28.63 53.58
CA LYS A 13 -8.87 29.97 53.13
C LYS A 13 -10.23 30.04 52.44
N LEU A 14 -10.63 28.97 51.76
CA LEU A 14 -11.89 28.89 51.03
C LEU A 14 -13.05 28.41 51.91
N GLY A 15 -12.77 27.65 52.97
CA GLY A 15 -13.80 26.94 53.74
C GLY A 15 -14.22 25.64 53.06
N ASP A 16 -14.83 24.72 53.82
CA ASP A 16 -15.17 23.38 53.32
C ASP A 16 -16.18 23.42 52.17
N GLU A 17 -17.23 24.22 52.29
CA GLU A 17 -18.32 24.30 51.30
C GLU A 17 -17.85 24.85 49.93
N ALA A 18 -17.00 25.90 49.95
CA ALA A 18 -16.43 26.44 48.71
C ALA A 18 -15.35 25.52 48.12
N THR A 19 -14.67 24.72 48.96
CA THR A 19 -13.71 23.72 48.51
C THR A 19 -14.41 22.62 47.72
N ASP A 20 -15.53 22.11 48.22
CA ASP A 20 -16.31 21.06 47.55
C ASP A 20 -16.88 21.57 46.21
N ALA A 21 -17.45 22.79 46.20
CA ALA A 21 -17.94 23.41 44.96
C ALA A 21 -16.84 23.60 43.90
N LEU A 22 -15.61 23.95 44.31
CA LEU A 22 -14.47 24.07 43.40
C LEU A 22 -14.06 22.71 42.82
N VAL A 23 -14.04 21.66 43.65
CA VAL A 23 -13.73 20.30 43.20
C VAL A 23 -14.74 19.84 42.16
N ASP A 24 -16.03 20.09 42.38
CA ASP A 24 -17.09 19.75 41.42
C ASP A 24 -16.93 20.49 40.10
N LEU A 25 -16.65 21.79 40.16
CA LEU A 25 -16.39 22.62 38.96
C LEU A 25 -15.19 22.10 38.16
N ILE A 26 -14.08 21.77 38.83
CA ILE A 26 -12.89 21.25 38.14
C ILE A 26 -13.16 19.85 37.58
N ASN A 27 -13.86 19.00 38.31
CA ASN A 27 -14.22 17.66 37.83
C ASN A 27 -15.12 17.74 36.59
N GLN A 28 -16.08 18.66 36.58
CA GLN A 28 -16.95 18.91 35.44
C GLN A 28 -16.16 19.47 34.24
N ALA A 29 -15.31 20.48 34.46
CA ALA A 29 -14.47 21.06 33.42
C ALA A 29 -13.48 20.03 32.84
N ASN A 30 -12.85 19.22 33.68
CA ASN A 30 -11.94 18.15 33.23
C ASN A 30 -12.68 17.05 32.46
N GLY A 31 -13.91 16.73 32.86
CA GLY A 31 -14.79 15.83 32.12
C GLY A 31 -15.10 16.35 30.72
N GLN A 32 -15.46 17.63 30.60
CA GLN A 32 -15.72 18.29 29.32
C GLN A 32 -14.47 18.34 28.45
N VAL A 33 -13.34 18.81 28.97
CA VAL A 33 -12.06 18.88 28.23
C VAL A 33 -11.65 17.50 27.73
N LYS A 34 -11.78 16.46 28.54
CA LYS A 34 -11.48 15.10 28.11
C LYS A 34 -12.41 14.64 26.97
N GLY A 35 -13.69 14.98 27.03
CA GLY A 35 -14.66 14.73 25.96
C GLY A 35 -14.27 15.45 24.67
N ASP A 36 -14.03 16.75 24.74
CA ASP A 36 -13.66 17.58 23.58
C ASP A 36 -12.36 17.09 22.92
N VAL A 37 -11.36 16.73 23.74
CA VAL A 37 -10.09 16.18 23.24
C VAL A 37 -10.32 14.83 22.56
N LEU A 38 -11.18 13.97 23.13
CA LEU A 38 -11.49 12.67 22.53
C LEU A 38 -12.16 12.86 21.16
N THR A 39 -13.21 13.68 21.08
CA THR A 39 -13.90 14.01 19.83
C THR A 39 -12.93 14.59 18.80
N PHE A 40 -12.07 15.54 19.20
CA PHE A 40 -11.09 16.13 18.29
C PHE A 40 -10.07 15.11 17.76
N VAL A 41 -9.61 14.19 18.61
CA VAL A 41 -8.69 13.13 18.21
C VAL A 41 -9.39 12.14 17.27
N GLU A 42 -10.63 11.76 17.57
CA GLU A 42 -11.44 10.89 16.72
C GLU A 42 -11.63 11.50 15.33
N GLU A 43 -12.10 12.75 15.23
CA GLU A 43 -12.27 13.44 13.95
C GLU A 43 -10.96 13.55 13.16
N LYS A 44 -9.86 13.91 13.83
CA LYS A 44 -8.55 14.04 13.18
C LYS A 44 -8.01 12.69 12.73
N PHE A 45 -8.26 11.63 13.51
CA PHE A 45 -7.85 10.28 13.18
C PHE A 45 -8.66 9.74 12.01
N GLU A 46 -9.99 9.85 12.04
CA GLU A 46 -10.87 9.45 10.94
C GLU A 46 -10.49 10.16 9.63
N ARG A 47 -10.25 11.48 9.69
CA ARG A 47 -9.81 12.24 8.51
C ARG A 47 -8.49 11.72 7.95
N ARG A 48 -7.47 11.54 8.80
CA ARG A 48 -6.16 11.03 8.36
C ARG A 48 -6.24 9.60 7.85
N LEU A 49 -7.04 8.76 8.49
CA LEU A 49 -7.22 7.38 8.07
C LEU A 49 -7.89 7.33 6.70
N SER A 50 -8.94 8.13 6.48
CA SER A 50 -9.61 8.25 5.17
C SER A 50 -8.65 8.74 4.08
N GLU A 51 -7.84 9.77 4.38
CA GLU A 51 -6.80 10.26 3.45
C GLU A 51 -5.76 9.18 3.10
N GLU A 52 -5.26 8.43 4.07
CA GLU A 52 -4.27 7.38 3.84
C GLU A 52 -4.86 6.17 3.09
N VAL A 53 -6.10 5.78 3.40
CA VAL A 53 -6.83 4.75 2.65
C VAL A 53 -7.00 5.16 1.20
N ALA A 54 -7.42 6.40 0.93
CA ALA A 54 -7.56 6.91 -0.43
C ALA A 54 -6.21 6.94 -1.18
N LYS A 55 -5.11 7.35 -0.53
CA LYS A 55 -3.77 7.30 -1.14
C LYS A 55 -3.32 5.88 -1.44
N LEU A 56 -3.60 4.94 -0.54
CA LEU A 56 -3.26 3.53 -0.73
C LEU A 56 -4.03 2.93 -1.92
N ASP A 57 -5.32 3.22 -2.03
CA ASP A 57 -6.16 2.74 -3.13
C ASP A 57 -5.64 3.21 -4.49
N VAL A 58 -5.24 4.49 -4.57
CA VAL A 58 -4.59 5.06 -5.77
C VAL A 58 -3.26 4.36 -6.07
N LYS A 59 -2.40 4.14 -5.07
CA LYS A 59 -1.11 3.46 -5.28
C LYS A 59 -1.30 2.02 -5.75
N ILE A 60 -2.20 1.27 -5.13
CA ILE A 60 -2.51 -0.11 -5.51
C ILE A 60 -3.02 -0.16 -6.96
N SER A 61 -3.93 0.75 -7.33
CA SER A 61 -4.44 0.84 -8.70
C SER A 61 -3.34 1.17 -9.72
N GLN A 62 -2.43 2.09 -9.38
CA GLN A 62 -1.29 2.45 -10.24
C GLN A 62 -0.28 1.30 -10.38
N GLU A 63 0.01 0.60 -9.29
CA GLU A 63 0.90 -0.57 -9.31
C GLU A 63 0.29 -1.73 -10.10
N GLY A 64 -1.02 -1.96 -9.97
CA GLY A 64 -1.77 -2.93 -10.78
C GLY A 64 -1.64 -2.62 -12.28
N ALA A 65 -1.96 -1.38 -12.68
CA ALA A 65 -1.84 -0.96 -14.08
C ALA A 65 -0.39 -1.07 -14.62
N LYS A 66 0.61 -0.78 -13.77
CA LYS A 66 2.03 -0.93 -14.14
C LYS A 66 2.40 -2.40 -14.32
N LEU A 67 1.88 -3.29 -13.47
CA LEU A 67 2.11 -4.72 -13.57
C LEU A 67 1.48 -5.29 -14.84
N ASP A 68 0.23 -4.95 -15.12
CA ASP A 68 -0.47 -5.35 -16.35
C ASP A 68 0.32 -4.91 -17.59
N GLY A 69 0.77 -3.65 -17.63
CA GLY A 69 1.61 -3.15 -18.72
C GLY A 69 2.96 -3.86 -18.85
N ARG A 70 3.53 -4.39 -17.76
CA ARG A 70 4.75 -5.22 -17.82
C ARG A 70 4.44 -6.62 -18.33
N ILE A 71 3.31 -7.21 -17.94
CA ILE A 71 2.87 -8.52 -18.41
C ILE A 71 2.63 -8.48 -19.93
N SER A 72 1.86 -7.50 -20.43
CA SER A 72 1.62 -7.38 -21.87
C SER A 72 2.91 -7.18 -22.68
N ARG A 73 3.88 -6.39 -22.15
CA ARG A 73 5.20 -6.28 -22.81
C ARG A 73 5.95 -7.60 -22.85
N LEU A 74 5.90 -8.39 -21.79
CA LEU A 74 6.53 -9.71 -21.76
C LEU A 74 5.87 -10.67 -22.75
N GLU A 75 4.54 -10.68 -22.86
CA GLU A 75 3.81 -11.49 -23.83
C GLU A 75 4.22 -11.18 -25.27
N VAL A 76 4.37 -9.88 -25.59
CA VAL A 76 4.88 -9.43 -26.89
C VAL A 76 6.30 -9.93 -27.12
N SER A 77 7.23 -9.67 -26.19
CA SER A 77 8.63 -10.11 -26.33
C SER A 77 8.77 -11.63 -26.44
N ILE A 78 7.94 -12.40 -25.73
CA ILE A 78 7.91 -13.87 -25.86
C ILE A 78 7.47 -14.27 -27.27
N THR A 79 6.46 -13.60 -27.81
CA THR A 79 5.95 -13.87 -29.17
C THR A 79 7.00 -13.55 -30.22
N GLU A 80 7.70 -12.43 -30.08
CA GLU A 80 8.82 -12.03 -30.95
C GLU A 80 9.95 -13.06 -30.90
N VAL A 81 10.41 -13.44 -29.70
CA VAL A 81 11.47 -14.46 -29.54
C VAL A 81 11.04 -15.80 -30.12
N LYS A 82 9.79 -16.22 -29.92
CA LYS A 82 9.25 -17.46 -30.52
C LYS A 82 9.29 -17.39 -32.05
N ALA A 83 8.87 -16.25 -32.64
CA ALA A 83 8.86 -16.08 -34.09
C ALA A 83 10.29 -16.10 -34.67
N ASP A 84 11.24 -15.43 -34.04
CA ASP A 84 12.64 -15.45 -34.44
C ASP A 84 13.26 -16.84 -34.31
N LEU A 85 12.96 -17.56 -33.22
CA LEU A 85 13.41 -18.94 -33.04
C LEU A 85 12.89 -19.85 -34.15
N ILE A 86 11.61 -19.74 -34.51
CA ILE A 86 11.02 -20.51 -35.62
C ILE A 86 11.70 -20.17 -36.95
N ARG A 87 11.95 -18.88 -37.22
CA ARG A 87 12.67 -18.44 -38.43
C ARG A 87 14.06 -19.08 -38.52
N TRP A 88 14.82 -19.07 -37.43
CA TRP A 88 16.15 -19.66 -37.38
C TRP A 88 16.11 -21.19 -37.51
N MET A 89 15.12 -21.85 -36.91
CA MET A 89 14.90 -23.28 -37.14
C MET A 89 14.69 -23.57 -38.62
N PHE A 90 13.86 -22.81 -39.34
CA PHE A 90 13.64 -23.03 -40.77
C PHE A 90 14.91 -22.84 -41.61
N ILE A 91 15.68 -21.78 -41.38
CA ILE A 91 16.96 -21.54 -42.09
C ILE A 91 17.90 -22.73 -41.87
N PHE A 92 18.00 -23.18 -40.62
CA PHE A 92 18.81 -24.34 -40.26
C PHE A 92 18.30 -25.62 -40.96
N TRP A 93 17.00 -25.91 -40.88
CA TRP A 93 16.38 -27.10 -41.48
C TRP A 93 16.53 -27.13 -43.00
N VAL A 94 16.33 -26.01 -43.70
CA VAL A 94 16.55 -25.92 -45.15
C VAL A 94 18.02 -26.17 -45.50
N GLY A 95 18.95 -25.62 -44.72
CA GLY A 95 20.38 -25.88 -44.87
C GLY A 95 20.74 -27.37 -44.67
N GLN A 96 20.23 -28.00 -43.61
CA GLN A 96 20.42 -29.42 -43.34
C GLN A 96 19.83 -30.31 -44.45
N LEU A 97 18.60 -30.04 -44.89
CA LEU A 97 17.96 -30.77 -45.99
C LEU A 97 18.76 -30.64 -47.30
N GLY A 98 19.22 -29.42 -47.62
CA GLY A 98 20.05 -29.17 -48.79
C GLY A 98 21.38 -29.93 -48.74
N ALA A 99 22.03 -29.97 -47.58
CA ALA A 99 23.26 -30.72 -47.39
C ALA A 99 23.06 -32.24 -47.55
N ILE A 100 22.00 -32.80 -46.95
CA ILE A 100 21.67 -34.23 -47.08
C ILE A 100 21.38 -34.58 -48.55
N LEU A 101 20.54 -33.80 -49.22
CA LEU A 101 20.24 -34.01 -50.65
C LEU A 101 21.49 -33.89 -51.53
N GLY A 102 22.36 -32.91 -51.24
CA GLY A 102 23.63 -32.74 -51.94
C GLY A 102 24.55 -33.96 -51.78
N ILE A 103 24.67 -34.50 -50.56
CA ILE A 103 25.45 -35.70 -50.29
C ILE A 103 24.86 -36.92 -51.01
N LEU A 104 23.54 -37.13 -50.92
CA LEU A 104 22.86 -38.24 -51.60
C LEU A 104 23.06 -38.15 -53.11
N PHE A 105 22.86 -36.98 -53.72
CA PHE A 105 23.04 -36.78 -55.16
C PHE A 105 24.50 -37.02 -55.59
N ALA A 106 25.48 -36.57 -54.82
CA ALA A 106 26.89 -36.84 -55.09
C ALA A 106 27.22 -38.35 -55.02
N PHE A 107 26.58 -39.09 -54.12
CA PHE A 107 26.72 -40.55 -54.00
C PHE A 107 26.04 -41.31 -55.14
N PHE A 108 24.87 -40.87 -55.60
CA PHE A 108 24.13 -41.48 -56.72
C PHE A 108 24.69 -41.14 -58.10
N ARG A 109 25.49 -40.07 -58.23
CA ARG A 109 26.14 -39.66 -59.48
C ARG A 109 27.52 -40.32 -59.68
N ARG A 110 27.83 -41.34 -58.88
CA ARG A 110 29.03 -42.18 -58.96
C ARG A 110 28.62 -43.59 -59.32
#